data_AF-A0A7R9QHD4-F1
#
_entry.id   AF-A0A7R9QHD4-F1
#
_cell.length_a   1.000
_cell.length_b   1.000
_cell.length_c   1.000
_cell.angle_alpha   90.00
_cell.angle_beta   90.00
_cell.angle_gamma   90.00
#
_symmetry.space_group_name_H-M   'P 1'
#
loop_
_entity.id
_entity.type
_entity.pdbx_description
1 polymer ?
#
loop_
_entity_poly.entity_id
_entity_poly.type
_entity_poly.pdbx_seq_one_letter_code
_entity_poly.pdbx_strand_id
1 'polypeptide(L)'
;NEKTGRIQNAPYVDNSYKWAGGGLLSNVEDLLKFGNIMLYSFKGGAPDGKPGLINKDIVDMMWTPAENTLGKFGAGYGLGWGTLRDGKCEYAFCAEPMFPTLISHTGGAIGASSILMIEPNSELIVAVIVNTTGVSGLGETATYIAHQFTRHNNWTQKLSQILSESINTRLDWDRRWGGYGLGWGVIRDVTAKNAFCAEPLAPNMFSHVGAAVGSSSVILIEPNSELIVTIITNLQNVNTIYNIAVDIAQQFTQKQISIQ
;
A
#
# COMPACT_ATOMS: atom_id res chain seq x y z
N ASN A 1 -25.99 5.14 -0.98
CA ASN A 1 -27.05 6.06 -1.44
C ASN A 1 -26.54 7.48 -1.27
N GLU A 2 -26.22 8.14 -2.39
CA GLU A 2 -25.64 9.50 -2.43
C GLU A 2 -26.51 10.55 -1.74
N LYS A 3 -27.83 10.34 -1.67
CA LYS A 3 -28.78 11.26 -1.03
C LYS A 3 -28.87 11.08 0.48
N THR A 4 -28.49 9.93 1.02
CA THR A 4 -28.66 9.60 2.44
C THR A 4 -27.37 9.23 3.17
N GLY A 5 -26.24 9.13 2.46
CA GLY A 5 -24.95 8.71 3.04
C GLY A 5 -24.91 7.24 3.51
N ARG A 6 -25.98 6.48 3.30
CA ARG A 6 -26.07 5.08 3.75
C ARG A 6 -25.45 4.12 2.75
N ILE A 7 -24.67 3.17 3.23
CA ILE A 7 -24.18 2.04 2.45
C ILE A 7 -25.37 1.16 2.06
N GLN A 8 -25.42 0.76 0.80
CA GLN A 8 -26.43 -0.16 0.29
C GLN A 8 -25.75 -1.12 -0.67
N ASN A 9 -26.32 -2.32 -0.83
CA ASN A 9 -25.81 -3.28 -1.79
C ASN A 9 -25.84 -2.69 -3.20
N ALA A 10 -24.76 -2.94 -3.95
CA ALA A 10 -24.71 -2.62 -5.36
C ALA A 10 -25.76 -3.47 -6.12
N PRO A 11 -26.43 -2.92 -7.14
CA PRO A 11 -27.30 -3.73 -7.99
C PRO A 11 -26.46 -4.78 -8.73
N TYR A 12 -27.10 -5.88 -9.11
CA TYR A 12 -26.47 -6.88 -9.97
C TYR A 12 -26.09 -6.25 -11.32
N VAL A 13 -24.86 -6.52 -11.76
CA VAL A 13 -24.32 -6.01 -13.01
C VAL A 13 -23.72 -7.15 -13.82
N ASP A 14 -24.05 -7.19 -15.10
CA ASP A 14 -23.40 -8.08 -16.05
C ASP A 14 -22.36 -7.30 -16.85
N ASN A 15 -21.08 -7.67 -16.68
CA ASN A 15 -19.94 -7.08 -17.39
C ASN A 15 -19.42 -7.99 -18.52
N SER A 16 -20.19 -8.99 -18.95
CA SER A 16 -19.84 -9.93 -20.03
C SER A 16 -19.35 -9.25 -21.31
N TYR A 17 -19.97 -8.13 -21.68
CA TYR A 17 -19.63 -7.34 -22.86
C TYR A 17 -18.42 -6.41 -22.68
N LYS A 18 -17.82 -6.33 -21.47
CA LYS A 18 -16.74 -5.39 -21.10
C LYS A 18 -15.51 -6.07 -20.52
N TRP A 19 -15.35 -7.38 -20.71
CA TRP A 19 -14.23 -8.15 -20.16
C TRP A 19 -12.87 -7.47 -20.37
N ALA A 20 -12.60 -6.98 -21.59
CA ALA A 20 -11.34 -6.33 -21.93
C ALA A 20 -11.17 -4.90 -21.37
N GLY A 21 -12.27 -4.20 -21.03
CA GLY A 21 -12.23 -2.79 -20.62
C GLY A 21 -12.42 -2.53 -19.12
N GLY A 22 -12.90 -3.52 -18.36
CA GLY A 22 -13.15 -3.37 -16.92
C GLY A 22 -13.87 -4.55 -16.26
N GLY A 23 -13.86 -5.73 -16.88
CA GLY A 23 -14.55 -6.91 -16.37
C GLY A 23 -13.69 -7.85 -15.52
N LEU A 24 -12.42 -7.53 -15.29
CA LEU A 24 -11.53 -8.33 -14.46
C LEU A 24 -11.82 -8.12 -12.97
N LEU A 25 -12.06 -9.21 -12.25
CA LEU A 25 -12.12 -9.23 -10.79
C LEU A 25 -10.77 -9.69 -10.24
N SER A 26 -10.22 -8.94 -9.28
CA SER A 26 -8.90 -9.21 -8.70
C SER A 26 -8.86 -8.76 -7.24
N ASN A 27 -7.72 -8.98 -6.59
CA ASN A 27 -7.41 -8.53 -5.24
C ASN A 27 -6.13 -7.65 -5.25
N VAL A 28 -5.79 -7.08 -4.10
CA VAL A 28 -4.61 -6.20 -3.97
C VAL A 28 -3.31 -6.96 -4.26
N GLU A 29 -3.17 -8.20 -3.81
CA GLU A 29 -1.96 -9.01 -4.01
C GLU A 29 -1.66 -9.23 -5.50
N ASP A 30 -2.68 -9.58 -6.28
CA ASP A 30 -2.54 -9.81 -7.72
C ASP A 30 -2.29 -8.50 -8.48
N LEU A 31 -2.88 -7.38 -8.05
CA LEU A 31 -2.54 -6.05 -8.60
C LEU A 31 -1.08 -5.66 -8.30
N LEU A 32 -0.57 -5.98 -7.11
CA LEU A 32 0.83 -5.73 -6.76
C LEU A 32 1.79 -6.62 -7.56
N LYS A 33 1.46 -7.91 -7.76
CA LYS A 33 2.21 -8.79 -8.68
C LYS A 33 2.24 -8.23 -10.09
N PHE A 34 1.08 -7.80 -10.60
CA PHE A 34 0.97 -7.17 -11.92
C PHE A 34 1.80 -5.87 -11.99
N GLY A 35 1.69 -5.00 -10.99
CA GLY A 35 2.50 -3.78 -10.90
C GLY A 35 4.00 -4.06 -10.89
N ASN A 36 4.44 -5.07 -10.14
CA ASN A 36 5.85 -5.49 -10.09
C ASN A 36 6.33 -6.00 -11.45
N ILE A 37 5.51 -6.81 -12.13
CA ILE A 37 5.81 -7.27 -13.49
C ILE A 37 6.00 -6.08 -14.43
N MET A 38 5.11 -5.09 -14.38
CA MET A 38 5.20 -3.89 -15.22
C MET A 38 6.43 -3.05 -14.89
N LEU A 39 6.68 -2.81 -13.60
CA LEU A 39 7.85 -2.06 -13.10
C LEU A 39 9.16 -2.72 -13.55
N TYR A 40 9.36 -4.00 -13.25
CA TYR A 40 10.62 -4.67 -13.58
C TYR A 40 10.77 -4.91 -15.08
N SER A 41 9.68 -5.08 -15.83
CA SER A 41 9.73 -5.07 -17.29
C SER A 41 10.20 -3.73 -17.84
N PHE A 42 9.71 -2.61 -17.29
CA PHE A 42 10.19 -1.27 -17.66
C PHE A 42 11.66 -1.03 -17.28
N LYS A 43 12.12 -1.58 -16.16
CA LYS A 43 13.54 -1.48 -15.75
C LYS A 43 14.46 -2.43 -16.54
N GLY A 44 13.92 -3.34 -17.33
CA GLY A 44 14.67 -4.32 -18.13
C GLY A 44 15.02 -5.61 -17.38
N GLY A 45 14.49 -5.82 -16.18
CA GLY A 45 14.74 -6.99 -15.35
C GLY A 45 14.44 -6.74 -13.87
N ALA A 46 14.28 -7.83 -13.12
CA ALA A 46 14.18 -7.82 -11.67
C ALA A 46 15.59 -7.75 -11.02
N PRO A 47 15.70 -7.33 -9.74
CA PRO A 47 16.98 -7.19 -9.05
C PRO A 47 17.79 -8.49 -8.94
N ASP A 48 17.10 -9.63 -8.95
CA ASP A 48 17.71 -10.97 -8.93
C ASP A 48 18.22 -11.44 -10.30
N GLY A 49 18.21 -10.55 -11.30
CA GLY A 49 18.72 -10.82 -12.65
C GLY A 49 17.72 -11.51 -13.57
N LYS A 50 16.49 -11.77 -13.12
CA LYS A 50 15.44 -12.34 -14.00
C LYS A 50 14.99 -11.30 -15.04
N PRO A 51 14.84 -11.69 -16.32
CA PRO A 51 14.32 -10.78 -17.33
C PRO A 51 12.87 -10.40 -17.02
N GLY A 52 12.48 -9.18 -17.41
CA GLY A 52 11.09 -8.74 -17.37
C GLY A 52 10.19 -9.67 -18.20
N LEU A 53 8.95 -9.87 -17.76
CA LEU A 53 7.99 -10.70 -18.50
C LEU A 53 7.60 -10.04 -19.84
N ILE A 54 7.61 -8.71 -19.88
CA ILE A 54 7.32 -7.91 -21.06
C ILE A 54 8.62 -7.22 -21.49
N ASN A 55 8.85 -7.12 -22.80
CA ASN A 55 9.99 -6.37 -23.32
C ASN A 55 9.92 -4.91 -22.85
N LYS A 56 11.05 -4.39 -22.37
CA LYS A 56 11.19 -3.00 -21.90
C LYS A 56 10.64 -1.98 -22.91
N ASP A 57 10.93 -2.14 -24.19
CA ASP A 57 10.52 -1.19 -25.23
C ASP A 57 8.99 -1.19 -25.44
N ILE A 58 8.34 -2.33 -25.21
CA ILE A 58 6.87 -2.43 -25.24
C ILE A 58 6.28 -1.69 -24.04
N VAL A 59 6.84 -1.86 -22.84
CA VAL A 59 6.34 -1.15 -21.65
C VAL A 59 6.58 0.36 -21.77
N ASP A 60 7.73 0.77 -22.29
CA ASP A 60 8.03 2.19 -22.56
C ASP A 60 7.06 2.79 -23.59
N MET A 61 6.71 2.05 -24.65
CA MET A 61 5.66 2.43 -25.59
C MET A 61 4.29 2.58 -24.89
N MET A 62 3.90 1.60 -24.05
CA MET A 62 2.64 1.65 -23.32
C MET A 62 2.54 2.86 -22.39
N TRP A 63 3.66 3.29 -21.81
CA TRP A 63 3.73 4.42 -20.89
C TRP A 63 4.07 5.76 -21.56
N THR A 64 4.30 5.76 -22.87
CA THR A 64 4.50 6.98 -23.63
C THR A 64 3.14 7.64 -23.87
N PRO A 65 2.91 8.87 -23.37
CA PRO A 65 1.65 9.57 -23.58
C PRO A 65 1.46 9.91 -25.06
N ALA A 66 0.23 9.76 -25.56
CA ALA A 66 -0.11 10.26 -26.89
C ALA A 66 -0.10 11.79 -26.89
N GLU A 67 0.42 12.43 -27.96
CA GLU A 67 0.65 13.88 -28.01
C GLU A 67 -0.59 14.71 -27.67
N ASN A 68 -1.77 14.28 -28.13
CA ASN A 68 -3.05 14.97 -27.91
C ASN A 68 -3.64 14.77 -26.51
N THR A 69 -2.97 14.03 -25.63
CA THR A 69 -3.39 13.78 -24.24
C THR A 69 -2.57 14.57 -23.23
N LEU A 70 -1.50 15.24 -23.68
CA LEU A 70 -0.59 15.98 -22.82
C LEU A 70 -1.29 17.17 -22.16
N GLY A 71 -1.02 17.34 -20.87
CA GLY A 71 -1.51 18.38 -20.00
C GLY A 71 -0.39 18.96 -19.14
N LYS A 72 -0.77 19.51 -17.97
CA LYS A 72 0.18 20.16 -17.05
C LYS A 72 1.29 19.21 -16.63
N PHE A 73 2.49 19.76 -16.47
CA PHE A 73 3.69 19.02 -16.07
C PHE A 73 4.08 17.88 -17.01
N GLY A 74 3.53 17.81 -18.22
CA GLY A 74 3.74 16.66 -19.12
C GLY A 74 2.95 15.41 -18.71
N ALA A 75 1.94 15.55 -17.84
CA ALA A 75 0.99 14.47 -17.59
C ALA A 75 0.20 14.17 -18.87
N GLY A 76 -0.09 12.91 -19.16
CA GLY A 76 -0.85 12.49 -20.32
C GLY A 76 -1.41 11.08 -20.15
N TYR A 77 -1.76 10.47 -21.28
CA TYR A 77 -2.33 9.13 -21.31
C TYR A 77 -1.66 8.29 -22.39
N GLY A 78 -1.06 7.18 -21.98
CA GLY A 78 -0.48 6.17 -22.86
C GLY A 78 -1.50 5.07 -23.20
N LEU A 79 -1.01 3.89 -23.56
CA LEU A 79 -1.86 2.74 -23.89
C LEU A 79 -2.46 2.11 -22.63
N GLY A 80 -3.57 2.70 -22.17
CA GLY A 80 -4.30 2.22 -20.98
C GLY A 80 -3.65 2.63 -19.67
N TRP A 81 -2.92 3.74 -19.63
CA TRP A 81 -2.26 4.27 -18.43
C TRP A 81 -2.30 5.79 -18.42
N GLY A 82 -2.66 6.39 -17.29
CA GLY A 82 -2.32 7.77 -17.01
C GLY A 82 -0.83 7.87 -16.68
N THR A 83 -0.12 8.79 -17.31
CA THR A 83 1.34 8.87 -17.19
C THR A 83 1.78 10.30 -16.89
N LEU A 84 2.85 10.41 -16.13
CA LEU A 84 3.65 11.61 -15.97
C LEU A 84 5.09 11.14 -16.20
N ARG A 85 5.78 11.75 -17.16
CA ARG A 85 7.18 11.46 -17.46
C ARG A 85 7.96 12.77 -17.45
N ASP A 86 9.10 12.77 -16.76
CA ASP A 86 9.96 13.93 -16.59
C ASP A 86 9.20 15.19 -16.14
N GLY A 87 8.24 14.98 -15.25
CA GLY A 87 7.36 16.00 -14.72
C GLY A 87 8.15 17.08 -14.03
N LYS A 88 8.10 18.28 -14.60
CA LYS A 88 8.84 19.45 -14.11
C LYS A 88 7.99 20.70 -14.16
N CYS A 89 8.32 21.61 -13.27
CA CYS A 89 7.77 22.94 -13.27
C CYS A 89 8.41 23.78 -14.37
N GLU A 90 7.61 24.39 -15.25
CA GLU A 90 8.11 25.29 -16.30
C GLU A 90 8.31 26.73 -15.83
N TYR A 91 7.78 27.08 -14.65
CA TYR A 91 7.77 28.45 -14.14
C TYR A 91 8.28 28.52 -12.69
N ALA A 92 8.88 29.65 -12.31
CA ALA A 92 9.55 29.84 -11.01
C ALA A 92 8.66 29.70 -9.76
N PHE A 93 7.32 29.73 -9.91
CA PHE A 93 6.36 29.70 -8.81
C PHE A 93 5.26 28.63 -8.98
N CYS A 94 5.44 27.65 -9.86
CA CYS A 94 4.45 26.57 -9.98
C CYS A 94 4.67 25.50 -8.90
N ALA A 95 3.61 24.77 -8.56
CA ALA A 95 3.72 23.62 -7.67
C ALA A 95 4.45 22.49 -8.42
N GLU A 96 5.53 21.97 -7.83
CA GLU A 96 6.23 20.81 -8.39
C GLU A 96 5.39 19.54 -8.23
N PRO A 97 5.40 18.62 -9.21
CA PRO A 97 4.79 17.33 -9.02
C PRO A 97 5.53 16.56 -7.92
N MET A 98 4.79 15.79 -7.11
CA MET A 98 5.38 14.99 -6.03
C MET A 98 6.40 13.96 -6.53
N PHE A 99 6.27 13.56 -7.80
CA PHE A 99 7.16 12.65 -8.49
C PHE A 99 7.42 13.13 -9.92
N PRO A 100 8.66 13.03 -10.43
CA PRO A 100 8.96 13.35 -11.82
C PRO A 100 8.45 12.27 -12.78
N THR A 101 8.26 11.02 -12.31
CA THR A 101 7.66 9.95 -13.11
C THR A 101 6.62 9.21 -12.31
N LEU A 102 5.42 9.09 -12.85
CA LEU A 102 4.27 8.45 -12.20
C LEU A 102 3.41 7.76 -13.25
N ILE A 103 3.14 6.47 -13.06
CA ILE A 103 2.26 5.70 -13.94
C ILE A 103 1.09 5.23 -13.11
N SER A 104 -0.13 5.37 -13.61
CA SER A 104 -1.31 4.94 -12.86
C SER A 104 -2.48 4.56 -13.75
N HIS A 105 -3.41 3.78 -13.18
CA HIS A 105 -4.70 3.54 -13.78
C HIS A 105 -5.76 3.46 -12.70
N THR A 106 -6.85 4.21 -12.87
CA THR A 106 -8.02 4.14 -12.00
C THR A 106 -9.05 3.15 -12.56
N GLY A 107 -9.74 2.46 -11.68
CA GLY A 107 -10.83 1.55 -12.02
C GLY A 107 -12.13 2.02 -11.40
N GLY A 108 -13.19 2.08 -12.19
CA GLY A 108 -14.54 2.40 -11.73
C GLY A 108 -15.53 1.32 -12.14
N ALA A 109 -16.23 0.75 -11.16
CA ALA A 109 -17.32 -0.18 -11.38
C ALA A 109 -18.48 0.12 -10.44
N ILE A 110 -19.65 -0.44 -10.75
CA ILE A 110 -20.78 -0.36 -9.84
C ILE A 110 -20.43 -1.19 -8.59
N GLY A 111 -20.38 -0.54 -7.43
CA GLY A 111 -20.01 -1.14 -6.15
C GLY A 111 -18.51 -1.22 -5.90
N ALA A 112 -17.65 -0.70 -6.79
CA ALA A 112 -16.21 -0.72 -6.58
C ALA A 112 -15.47 0.45 -7.25
N SER A 113 -14.39 0.91 -6.62
CA SER A 113 -13.42 1.86 -7.18
C SER A 113 -12.03 1.35 -6.87
N SER A 114 -11.06 1.57 -7.75
CA SER A 114 -9.68 1.13 -7.53
C SER A 114 -8.66 2.07 -8.16
N ILE A 115 -7.42 1.92 -7.73
CA ILE A 115 -6.26 2.51 -8.38
C ILE A 115 -5.06 1.58 -8.25
N LEU A 116 -4.29 1.49 -9.33
CA LEU A 116 -2.91 1.01 -9.31
C LEU A 116 -2.01 2.17 -9.72
N MET A 117 -0.99 2.44 -8.91
CA MET A 117 -0.01 3.51 -9.11
C MET A 117 1.40 2.94 -8.97
N ILE A 118 2.30 3.33 -9.86
CA ILE A 118 3.68 2.87 -9.96
C ILE A 118 4.58 4.11 -10.09
N GLU A 119 5.58 4.20 -9.21
CA GLU A 119 6.64 5.20 -9.24
C GLU A 119 7.98 4.46 -9.48
N PRO A 120 8.53 4.52 -10.69
CA PRO A 120 9.64 3.65 -11.07
C PRO A 120 10.99 4.04 -10.45
N ASN A 121 11.19 5.29 -10.03
CA ASN A 121 12.49 5.74 -9.52
C ASN A 121 12.77 5.17 -8.12
N SER A 122 11.74 5.14 -7.26
CA SER A 122 11.79 4.60 -5.91
C SER A 122 11.29 3.15 -5.84
N GLU A 123 11.02 2.52 -6.99
CA GLU A 123 10.46 1.17 -7.11
C GLU A 123 9.19 0.95 -6.26
N LEU A 124 8.31 1.95 -6.23
CA LEU A 124 7.16 1.94 -5.34
C LEU A 124 5.86 1.68 -6.11
N ILE A 125 5.02 0.80 -5.57
CA ILE A 125 3.71 0.46 -6.13
C ILE A 125 2.66 0.63 -5.04
N VAL A 126 1.57 1.33 -5.36
CA VAL A 126 0.40 1.47 -4.49
C VAL A 126 -0.81 0.92 -5.23
N ALA A 127 -1.48 -0.05 -4.59
CA ALA A 127 -2.75 -0.59 -5.07
C ALA A 127 -3.82 -0.37 -4.00
N VAL A 128 -4.96 0.22 -4.40
CA VAL A 128 -6.11 0.45 -3.52
C VAL A 128 -7.36 -0.08 -4.22
N ILE A 129 -8.14 -0.88 -3.51
CA ILE A 129 -9.47 -1.33 -3.93
C ILE A 129 -10.46 -0.92 -2.86
N VAL A 130 -11.56 -0.30 -3.28
CA VAL A 130 -12.64 0.16 -2.42
C VAL A 130 -13.94 -0.44 -2.92
N ASN A 131 -14.76 -0.98 -2.03
CA ASN A 131 -16.06 -1.58 -2.33
C ASN A 131 -17.19 -0.52 -2.39
N THR A 132 -16.92 0.63 -3.00
CA THR A 132 -17.89 1.72 -3.17
C THR A 132 -17.72 2.34 -4.54
N THR A 133 -18.84 2.68 -5.20
CA THR A 133 -18.86 3.36 -6.50
C THR A 133 -18.40 4.81 -6.35
N GLY A 134 -17.64 5.31 -7.34
CA GLY A 134 -17.46 6.76 -7.53
C GLY A 134 -16.60 7.43 -6.45
N VAL A 135 -15.63 6.70 -5.89
CA VAL A 135 -14.70 7.27 -4.92
C VAL A 135 -13.76 8.25 -5.64
N SER A 136 -13.93 9.54 -5.37
CA SER A 136 -13.02 10.60 -5.84
C SER A 136 -11.76 10.65 -4.97
N GLY A 137 -10.64 11.11 -5.53
CA GLY A 137 -9.43 11.38 -4.74
C GLY A 137 -8.49 10.18 -4.60
N LEU A 138 -8.78 9.03 -5.24
CA LEU A 138 -7.92 7.85 -5.16
C LEU A 138 -6.52 8.07 -5.76
N GLY A 139 -6.43 8.86 -6.83
CA GLY A 139 -5.15 9.26 -7.44
C GLY A 139 -4.26 10.04 -6.49
N GLU A 140 -4.82 11.08 -5.89
CA GLU A 140 -4.18 11.94 -4.91
C GLU A 140 -3.81 11.16 -3.65
N THR A 141 -4.70 10.28 -3.19
CA THR A 141 -4.46 9.42 -2.02
C THR A 141 -3.30 8.46 -2.28
N ALA A 142 -3.28 7.74 -3.39
CA ALA A 142 -2.19 6.82 -3.73
C ALA A 142 -0.86 7.57 -3.88
N THR A 143 -0.87 8.72 -4.55
CA THR A 143 0.31 9.58 -4.72
C THR A 143 0.81 10.11 -3.38
N TYR A 144 -0.09 10.52 -2.49
CA TYR A 144 0.26 11.00 -1.15
C TYR A 144 0.85 9.87 -0.31
N ILE A 145 0.24 8.68 -0.31
CA ILE A 145 0.78 7.48 0.36
C ILE A 145 2.20 7.23 -0.15
N ALA A 146 2.39 7.12 -1.46
CA ALA A 146 3.71 6.93 -2.05
C ALA A 146 4.71 8.01 -1.63
N HIS A 147 4.28 9.28 -1.65
CA HIS A 147 5.13 10.40 -1.25
C HIS A 147 5.53 10.32 0.24
N GLN A 148 4.65 9.82 1.11
CA GLN A 148 5.00 9.55 2.51
C GLN A 148 6.02 8.42 2.67
N PHE A 149 6.13 7.48 1.73
CA PHE A 149 7.20 6.48 1.76
C PHE A 149 8.50 7.05 1.17
N THR A 150 8.44 7.87 0.11
CA THR A 150 9.63 8.37 -0.60
C THR A 150 10.34 9.57 0.04
N ARG A 151 9.60 10.51 0.65
CA ARG A 151 10.19 11.57 1.52
C ARG A 151 11.00 11.01 2.68
N HIS A 152 10.76 9.73 2.94
CA HIS A 152 11.04 9.01 4.15
C HIS A 152 11.81 7.73 3.80
N ASN A 153 12.61 7.73 2.72
CA ASN A 153 13.56 6.65 2.40
C ASN A 153 14.63 6.46 3.51
N ASN A 154 14.78 7.44 4.41
CA ASN A 154 15.54 7.30 5.66
C ASN A 154 14.66 6.94 6.86
N TRP A 155 13.36 6.76 6.71
CA TRP A 155 12.38 6.64 7.80
C TRP A 155 12.17 5.22 8.25
N THR A 156 12.60 4.16 7.58
CA THR A 156 12.80 2.86 8.27
C THR A 156 13.92 2.98 9.30
N GLN A 157 15.05 3.62 8.94
CA GLN A 157 16.13 3.94 9.89
C GLN A 157 15.73 5.01 10.90
N LYS A 158 14.96 6.02 10.49
CA LYS A 158 14.54 7.16 11.31
C LYS A 158 13.25 6.90 12.07
N LEU A 159 12.38 5.95 11.69
CA LEU A 159 11.34 5.34 12.53
C LEU A 159 12.00 4.41 13.52
N SER A 160 12.94 3.56 13.09
CA SER A 160 13.72 2.75 14.04
C SER A 160 14.34 3.68 15.10
N GLN A 161 14.90 4.81 14.68
CA GLN A 161 15.43 5.84 15.56
C GLN A 161 14.36 6.63 16.35
N ILE A 162 13.29 7.13 15.71
CA ILE A 162 12.23 7.93 16.37
C ILE A 162 11.34 7.05 17.26
N LEU A 163 11.06 5.82 16.89
CA LEU A 163 10.38 4.83 17.74
C LEU A 163 11.32 4.40 18.87
N SER A 164 12.62 4.18 18.63
CA SER A 164 13.55 3.92 19.73
C SER A 164 13.62 5.11 20.72
N GLU A 165 13.63 6.35 20.22
CA GLU A 165 13.69 7.60 20.99
C GLU A 165 12.35 7.97 21.67
N SER A 166 11.21 7.88 20.97
CA SER A 166 9.87 8.26 21.49
C SER A 166 9.28 7.24 22.46
N ILE A 167 9.70 5.98 22.39
CA ILE A 167 9.19 4.94 23.31
C ILE A 167 10.03 4.87 24.60
N ASN A 168 11.11 5.66 24.71
CA ASN A 168 11.71 5.97 26.03
C ASN A 168 10.85 6.95 26.84
N THR A 169 9.85 7.60 26.23
CA THR A 169 8.85 8.37 26.99
C THR A 169 7.70 7.46 27.42
N ARG A 170 7.88 6.84 28.58
CA ARG A 170 6.91 5.96 29.25
C ARG A 170 5.56 6.63 29.51
N LEU A 171 4.48 5.92 29.20
CA LEU A 171 3.32 5.82 30.09
C LEU A 171 3.12 4.34 30.42
N ASP A 172 3.65 3.93 31.58
CA ASP A 172 3.51 2.55 32.06
C ASP A 172 2.04 2.31 32.45
N TRP A 173 1.38 1.38 31.74
CA TRP A 173 0.21 0.69 32.29
C TRP A 173 0.32 -0.81 32.03
N ASP A 174 0.27 -1.55 33.14
CA ASP A 174 0.25 -3.01 33.35
C ASP A 174 1.38 -3.87 32.73
N ARG A 175 2.11 -4.55 33.62
CA ARG A 175 3.43 -5.19 33.45
C ARG A 175 3.42 -6.52 32.68
N ARG A 176 2.47 -6.76 31.78
CA ARG A 176 2.24 -8.14 31.30
C ARG A 176 2.30 -8.40 29.80
N TRP A 177 2.17 -7.42 28.90
CA TRP A 177 1.94 -7.75 27.48
C TRP A 177 2.54 -6.82 26.40
N GLY A 178 2.97 -5.59 26.73
CA GLY A 178 3.40 -4.56 25.76
C GLY A 178 2.85 -3.17 26.15
N GLY A 179 3.42 -2.10 25.60
CA GLY A 179 3.06 -0.71 25.96
C GLY A 179 2.41 0.06 24.81
N TYR A 180 1.79 1.21 25.09
CA TYR A 180 1.32 2.14 24.06
C TYR A 180 2.23 3.38 23.98
N GLY A 181 2.62 3.77 22.77
CA GLY A 181 3.37 5.00 22.50
C GLY A 181 2.71 5.78 21.36
N LEU A 182 2.30 7.03 21.62
CA LEU A 182 1.71 7.91 20.61
C LEU A 182 0.52 7.29 19.82
N GLY A 183 -0.29 6.45 20.48
CA GLY A 183 -1.44 5.77 19.85
C GLY A 183 -1.12 4.43 19.17
N TRP A 184 0.13 3.96 19.24
CA TRP A 184 0.56 2.66 18.71
C TRP A 184 0.77 1.65 19.82
N GLY A 185 0.38 0.39 19.60
CA GLY A 185 0.78 -0.74 20.43
C GLY A 185 2.19 -1.19 20.08
N VAL A 186 3.03 -1.39 21.11
CA VAL A 186 4.46 -1.68 20.97
C VAL A 186 4.82 -2.94 21.76
N ILE A 187 5.43 -3.91 21.08
CA ILE A 187 6.03 -5.11 21.68
C ILE A 187 7.55 -5.00 21.58
N ARG A 188 8.24 -4.89 22.73
CA ARG A 188 9.70 -4.72 22.80
C ARG A 188 10.44 -5.92 23.35
N ASP A 189 9.78 -6.75 24.16
CA ASP A 189 10.42 -7.80 24.93
C ASP A 189 9.94 -9.18 24.52
N VAL A 190 10.91 -10.08 24.38
CA VAL A 190 10.75 -11.47 23.92
C VAL A 190 9.96 -12.28 24.96
N THR A 191 9.87 -11.82 26.21
CA THR A 191 9.10 -12.51 27.26
C THR A 191 7.60 -12.25 27.25
N ALA A 192 7.10 -11.37 26.37
CA ALA A 192 5.66 -11.15 26.20
C ALA A 192 5.05 -12.40 25.55
N LYS A 193 4.63 -13.37 26.38
CA LYS A 193 3.66 -14.38 25.95
C LYS A 193 2.39 -13.63 25.58
N ASN A 194 1.62 -14.08 24.59
CA ASN A 194 0.22 -13.68 24.44
C ASN A 194 -0.63 -14.78 25.12
N ALA A 195 -1.81 -14.49 25.65
CA ALA A 195 -2.64 -15.52 26.32
C ALA A 195 -3.04 -16.68 25.38
N PHE A 196 -2.76 -16.54 24.08
CA PHE A 196 -3.03 -17.50 23.02
C PHE A 196 -1.78 -17.97 22.25
N CYS A 197 -0.60 -17.38 22.45
CA CYS A 197 0.63 -17.77 21.77
C CYS A 197 1.55 -18.50 22.77
N ALA A 198 1.82 -19.78 22.52
CA ALA A 198 2.68 -20.60 23.38
C ALA A 198 4.16 -20.16 23.35
N GLU A 199 4.56 -19.49 22.27
CA GLU A 199 5.93 -19.06 21.98
C GLU A 199 6.13 -17.56 22.20
N PRO A 200 7.36 -17.13 22.55
CA PRO A 200 7.70 -15.72 22.69
C PRO A 200 7.55 -14.93 21.38
N LEU A 201 7.01 -13.71 21.47
CA LEU A 201 6.85 -12.80 20.34
C LEU A 201 8.20 -12.24 19.87
N ALA A 202 8.31 -11.93 18.57
CA ALA A 202 9.48 -11.23 18.04
C ALA A 202 9.57 -9.82 18.65
N PRO A 203 10.76 -9.37 19.06
CA PRO A 203 10.93 -8.03 19.61
C PRO A 203 10.75 -6.95 18.52
N ASN A 204 10.38 -5.75 18.94
CA ASN A 204 10.24 -4.54 18.10
C ASN A 204 9.08 -4.56 17.10
N MET A 205 7.92 -5.12 17.48
CA MET A 205 6.70 -5.02 16.66
C MET A 205 5.90 -3.78 17.04
N PHE A 206 5.44 -3.03 16.04
CA PHE A 206 4.58 -1.85 16.19
C PHE A 206 3.25 -2.13 15.53
N SER A 207 2.17 -1.69 16.14
CA SER A 207 0.84 -1.99 15.62
C SER A 207 -0.16 -0.88 15.91
N HIS A 208 -1.14 -0.72 15.02
CA HIS A 208 -2.29 0.13 15.25
C HIS A 208 -3.54 -0.61 14.78
N VAL A 209 -4.55 -0.66 15.65
CA VAL A 209 -5.85 -1.26 15.35
C VAL A 209 -6.86 -0.14 15.13
N GLY A 210 -7.53 -0.17 13.98
CA GLY A 210 -8.61 0.75 13.64
C GLY A 210 -9.96 0.03 13.69
N ALA A 211 -10.96 0.69 14.26
CA ALA A 211 -12.34 0.24 14.17
C ALA A 211 -13.22 1.41 13.73
N ALA A 212 -14.07 1.16 12.73
CA ALA A 212 -15.10 2.08 12.28
C ALA A 212 -16.40 1.32 12.03
N VAL A 213 -17.51 2.02 11.81
CA VAL A 213 -18.80 1.37 11.57
C VAL A 213 -18.71 0.50 10.31
N GLY A 214 -18.92 -0.80 10.46
CA GLY A 214 -18.79 -1.77 9.36
C GLY A 214 -17.35 -2.14 8.95
N SER A 215 -16.32 -1.76 9.69
CA SER A 215 -14.95 -2.16 9.37
C SER A 215 -14.03 -2.31 10.58
N SER A 216 -13.05 -3.18 10.43
CA SER A 216 -11.92 -3.31 11.35
C SER A 216 -10.63 -3.37 10.53
N SER A 217 -9.56 -2.77 11.04
CA SER A 217 -8.25 -2.81 10.42
C SER A 217 -7.14 -3.00 11.45
N VAL A 218 -6.04 -3.59 11.01
CA VAL A 218 -4.78 -3.57 11.73
C VAL A 218 -3.66 -3.29 10.74
N ILE A 219 -2.74 -2.43 11.15
CA ILE A 219 -1.42 -2.32 10.56
C ILE A 219 -0.43 -2.78 11.61
N LEU A 220 0.50 -3.64 11.21
CA LEU A 220 1.58 -4.15 12.02
C LEU A 220 2.88 -4.00 11.25
N ILE A 221 3.90 -3.49 11.91
CA ILE A 221 5.22 -3.20 11.37
C ILE A 221 6.24 -3.95 12.23
N GLU A 222 7.01 -4.82 11.60
CA GLU A 222 8.17 -5.47 12.19
C GLU A 222 9.39 -5.06 11.34
N PRO A 223 10.18 -4.07 11.80
CA PRO A 223 11.19 -3.43 10.97
C PRO A 223 12.44 -4.28 10.78
N ASN A 224 12.73 -5.27 11.63
CA ASN A 224 13.98 -6.04 11.50
C ASN A 224 13.91 -7.00 10.29
N SER A 225 12.72 -7.56 10.02
CA SER A 225 12.46 -8.39 8.83
C SER A 225 11.92 -7.57 7.66
N GLU A 226 11.93 -6.23 7.76
CA GLU A 226 11.33 -5.32 6.76
C GLU A 226 9.88 -5.68 6.43
N LEU A 227 9.13 -6.15 7.43
CA LEU A 227 7.81 -6.75 7.26
C LEU A 227 6.71 -5.80 7.71
N ILE A 228 5.72 -5.62 6.85
CA ILE A 228 4.47 -4.92 7.17
C ILE A 228 3.30 -5.87 6.92
N VAL A 229 2.49 -6.09 7.94
CA VAL A 229 1.24 -6.87 7.85
C VAL A 229 0.07 -5.93 8.02
N THR A 230 -0.77 -5.83 6.99
CA THR A 230 -2.01 -5.04 7.05
C THR A 230 -3.20 -5.94 6.78
N ILE A 231 -4.19 -5.89 7.67
CA ILE A 231 -5.44 -6.63 7.52
C ILE A 231 -6.57 -5.61 7.60
N ILE A 232 -7.45 -5.62 6.61
CA ILE A 232 -8.65 -4.77 6.57
C ILE A 232 -9.84 -5.69 6.31
N THR A 233 -10.89 -5.55 7.11
CA THR A 233 -12.12 -6.34 6.98
C THR A 233 -13.34 -5.44 7.01
N ASN A 234 -14.37 -5.83 6.26
CA ASN A 234 -15.71 -5.23 6.26
C ASN A 234 -16.61 -5.78 7.38
N LEU A 235 -16.00 -6.42 8.38
CA LEU A 235 -16.64 -6.84 9.62
C LEU A 235 -16.27 -5.86 10.73
N GLN A 236 -17.28 -5.40 11.46
CA GLN A 236 -17.10 -4.53 12.63
C GLN A 236 -16.73 -5.37 13.86
N ASN A 237 -15.89 -4.81 14.74
CA ASN A 237 -15.48 -5.41 16.02
C ASN A 237 -14.79 -6.78 15.89
N VAL A 238 -13.94 -6.95 14.88
CA VAL A 238 -13.16 -8.19 14.75
C VAL A 238 -11.93 -8.10 15.64
N ASN A 239 -12.07 -8.51 16.90
CA ASN A 239 -11.00 -8.45 17.91
C ASN A 239 -9.81 -9.39 17.61
N THR A 240 -9.97 -10.33 16.67
CA THR A 240 -8.95 -11.31 16.32
C THR A 240 -7.97 -10.84 15.25
N ILE A 241 -8.24 -9.76 14.51
CA ILE A 241 -7.38 -9.30 13.40
C ILE A 241 -5.96 -8.98 13.87
N TYR A 242 -5.83 -8.42 15.07
CA TYR A 242 -4.53 -8.12 15.66
C TYR A 242 -3.70 -9.40 15.86
N ASN A 243 -4.29 -10.43 16.45
CA ASN A 243 -3.61 -11.70 16.68
C ASN A 243 -3.23 -12.38 15.35
N ILE A 244 -4.11 -12.32 14.35
CA ILE A 244 -3.81 -12.86 13.01
C ILE A 244 -2.62 -12.11 12.38
N ALA A 245 -2.56 -10.78 12.51
CA ALA A 245 -1.44 -10.01 11.99
C ALA A 245 -0.12 -10.36 12.69
N VAL A 246 -0.16 -10.59 14.00
CA VAL A 246 1.00 -11.06 14.79
C VAL A 246 1.43 -12.46 14.38
N ASP A 247 0.50 -13.41 14.26
CA ASP A 247 0.80 -14.79 13.87
C ASP A 247 1.42 -14.86 12.46
N ILE A 248 0.89 -14.08 11.52
CA ILE A 248 1.47 -13.93 10.18
C ILE A 248 2.89 -13.40 10.31
N ALA A 249 3.09 -12.29 11.03
CA ALA A 249 4.41 -11.68 11.16
C ALA A 249 5.43 -12.64 11.76
N GLN A 250 5.06 -13.39 12.80
CA GLN A 250 5.93 -14.38 13.43
C GLN A 250 6.41 -15.48 12.47
N GLN A 251 5.56 -15.96 11.56
CA GLN A 251 5.97 -16.97 10.58
C GLN A 251 7.09 -16.49 9.65
N PHE A 252 7.09 -15.20 9.31
CA PHE A 252 8.11 -14.61 8.43
C PHE A 252 9.37 -14.25 9.21
N THR A 253 9.24 -13.79 10.46
CA THR A 253 10.39 -13.47 11.32
C THR A 253 11.14 -14.73 11.78
N GLN A 254 10.46 -15.84 12.09
CA GLN A 254 11.12 -17.10 12.50
C GLN A 254 11.93 -17.76 11.38
N LYS A 255 11.48 -17.63 10.12
CA LYS A 255 12.21 -18.18 8.96
C LYS A 255 13.58 -17.53 8.75
N GLN A 256 13.74 -16.25 9.07
CA GLN A 256 15.04 -15.57 8.96
C GLN A 256 16.06 -16.05 10.01
N ILE A 257 15.61 -16.44 11.21
CA ILE A 257 16.49 -16.92 12.28
C ILE A 257 17.02 -18.34 11.99
N SER A 258 16.25 -19.16 11.27
CA SER A 258 16.64 -20.56 10.95
C SER A 258 17.59 -20.71 9.75
N ILE A 259 17.90 -19.63 9.03
CA ILE A 259 18.72 -19.62 7.80
C ILE A 259 20.09 -18.95 8.04
N GLN A 260 20.33 -18.38 9.22
CA GLN A 260 21.65 -17.92 9.68
C GLN A 260 22.35 -19.02 10.50
#